data_AF-A0A2H1VWF4-F1
#
_entry.id   AF-A0A2H1VWF4-F1
#
_cell.length_a   1.000
_cell.length_b   1.000
_cell.length_c   1.000
_cell.angle_alpha   90.00
_cell.angle_beta   90.00
_cell.angle_gamma   90.00
#
_symmetry.space_group_name_H-M   'P 1'
#
loop_
_entity.id
_entity.type
_entity.pdbx_description
1 polymer ?
#
loop_
_entity_poly.entity_id
_entity_poly.type
_entity_poly.pdbx_seq_one_letter_code
_entity_poly.pdbx_strand_id
1 'polypeptide(L)'
;MNKLPRNPPATGKYSSLKVRLISTYQKSDHRQLQKLLSGLELGDPKPSQLLRKMRDLSGKLLSDEALKAMWLNQLPTQIHAVISVNTGSSLEMLAAMADKMMEHFEPTSISSVSTTTTACQESLQIAVLSKQLEKMSLEIAELRTNQQNAGN
;
A
#
# COMPACT_ATOMS: atom_id res chain seq x y z
N MET A 1 -5.48 31.12 9.42
CA MET A 1 -5.89 31.99 10.54
C MET A 1 -7.42 32.06 10.58
N ASN A 2 -8.06 32.01 11.75
CA ASN A 2 -9.51 32.24 11.89
C ASN A 2 -9.75 33.57 12.62
N LYS A 3 -10.51 34.50 12.03
CA LYS A 3 -10.82 35.81 12.63
C LYS A 3 -11.94 35.70 13.67
N LEU A 4 -11.79 36.40 14.79
CA LEU A 4 -12.80 36.53 15.84
C LEU A 4 -13.87 37.58 15.49
N PRO A 5 -15.18 37.26 15.58
CA PRO A 5 -16.24 38.27 15.63
C PRO A 5 -16.29 38.94 17.01
N ARG A 6 -16.20 40.26 17.05
CA ARG A 6 -16.25 41.09 18.28
C ARG A 6 -17.67 41.27 18.85
N ASN A 7 -18.43 40.20 19.11
CA ASN A 7 -19.69 40.34 19.84
C ASN A 7 -20.16 39.07 20.58
N PRO A 8 -20.20 39.04 21.92
CA PRO A 8 -20.84 37.99 22.71
C PRO A 8 -22.28 38.38 23.13
N PRO A 9 -23.28 37.48 23.04
CA PRO A 9 -24.62 37.76 23.56
C PRO A 9 -24.62 37.92 25.10
N ALA A 10 -25.56 38.72 25.62
CA ALA A 10 -25.52 39.20 27.01
C ALA A 10 -25.72 38.10 28.08
N THR A 11 -26.47 37.05 27.78
CA THR A 11 -26.84 35.98 28.72
C THR A 11 -26.23 34.65 28.28
N GLY A 12 -25.76 33.84 29.23
CA GLY A 12 -25.18 32.51 28.92
C GLY A 12 -23.74 32.55 28.37
N LYS A 13 -23.04 33.69 28.41
CA LYS A 13 -21.66 33.89 27.92
C LYS A 13 -20.72 32.70 28.17
N TYR A 14 -20.68 32.19 29.40
CA TYR A 14 -19.82 31.06 29.79
C TYR A 14 -20.26 29.72 29.19
N SER A 15 -21.58 29.50 29.04
CA SER A 15 -22.12 28.32 28.35
C SER A 15 -21.81 28.37 26.86
N SER A 16 -22.05 29.51 26.18
CA SER A 16 -21.68 29.69 24.78
C SER A 16 -20.17 29.57 24.54
N LEU A 17 -19.34 30.03 25.48
CA LEU A 17 -17.88 29.86 25.41
C LEU A 17 -17.47 28.39 25.59
N LYS A 18 -18.04 27.68 26.57
CA LYS A 18 -17.83 26.23 26.77
C LYS A 18 -18.25 25.41 25.57
N VAL A 19 -19.47 25.59 25.07
CA VAL A 19 -19.99 24.89 23.88
C VAL A 19 -19.13 25.18 22.66
N ARG A 20 -18.69 26.43 22.46
CA ARG A 20 -17.80 26.78 21.35
C ARG A 20 -16.41 26.18 21.51
N LEU A 21 -15.84 26.18 22.72
CA LEU A 21 -14.55 25.56 23.03
C LEU A 21 -14.58 24.04 22.76
N ILE A 22 -15.60 23.35 23.29
CA ILE A 22 -15.86 21.93 23.03
C ILE A 22 -16.03 21.68 21.53
N SER A 23 -16.82 22.49 20.83
CA SER A 23 -17.02 22.34 19.38
C SER A 23 -15.74 22.59 18.57
N THR A 24 -14.87 23.54 18.97
CA THR A 24 -13.56 23.73 18.32
C THR A 24 -12.60 22.60 18.63
N TYR A 25 -12.65 22.03 19.84
CA TYR A 25 -11.81 20.91 20.24
C TYR A 25 -12.23 19.64 19.48
N GLN A 26 -13.53 19.29 19.49
CA GLN A 26 -14.10 18.21 18.68
C GLN A 26 -13.82 18.36 17.17
N LYS A 27 -13.80 19.59 16.63
CA LYS A 27 -13.39 19.85 15.24
C LYS A 27 -11.89 19.67 15.01
N SER A 28 -11.06 19.86 16.02
CA SER A 28 -9.63 19.51 15.99
C SER A 28 -9.47 17.99 16.03
N ASP A 29 -10.09 17.33 17.01
CA ASP A 29 -10.13 15.88 17.19
C ASP A 29 -10.59 15.15 15.92
N HIS A 30 -11.70 15.60 15.32
CA HIS A 30 -12.19 15.02 14.08
C HIS A 30 -11.24 15.28 12.90
N ARG A 31 -10.61 16.46 12.80
CA ARG A 31 -9.56 16.72 11.79
C ARG A 31 -8.32 15.86 12.02
N GLN A 32 -8.03 15.51 13.26
CA GLN A 32 -6.87 14.74 13.69
C GLN A 32 -7.10 13.25 13.42
N LEU A 33 -8.32 12.74 13.67
CA LEU A 33 -8.79 11.43 13.22
C LEU A 33 -8.86 11.32 11.69
N GLN A 34 -9.41 12.33 10.99
CA GLN A 34 -9.42 12.40 9.53
C GLN A 34 -7.98 12.43 8.97
N LYS A 35 -7.06 13.19 9.57
CA LYS A 35 -5.63 13.16 9.22
C LYS A 35 -4.99 11.81 9.50
N LEU A 36 -5.46 11.06 10.47
CA LEU A 36 -4.98 9.71 10.74
C LEU A 36 -5.54 8.72 9.72
N LEU A 37 -6.78 8.89 9.25
CA LEU A 37 -7.36 8.07 8.16
C LEU A 37 -6.72 8.40 6.79
N SER A 38 -6.62 9.69 6.42
CA SER A 38 -6.09 10.13 5.12
C SER A 38 -4.56 10.23 5.07
N GLY A 39 -3.91 10.58 6.18
CA GLY A 39 -2.44 10.56 6.29
C GLY A 39 -1.82 9.16 6.34
N LEU A 40 -2.68 8.13 6.27
CA LEU A 40 -2.32 6.73 6.11
C LEU A 40 -2.34 6.25 4.64
N GLU A 41 -2.63 7.11 3.65
CA GLU A 41 -2.27 6.87 2.23
C GLU A 41 -0.73 6.93 1.99
N LEU A 42 0.06 6.59 3.01
CA LEU A 42 1.50 6.66 2.96
C LEU A 42 2.03 5.29 2.52
N GLY A 43 2.63 5.22 1.33
CA GLY A 43 3.26 4.01 0.81
C GLY A 43 4.37 3.51 1.72
N ASP A 44 4.28 2.23 2.08
CA ASP A 44 5.32 1.38 2.67
C ASP A 44 6.07 1.88 3.94
N PRO A 45 5.47 2.63 4.89
CA PRO A 45 6.11 2.89 6.17
C PRO A 45 6.08 1.64 7.04
N LYS A 46 7.23 1.27 7.62
CA LYS A 46 7.34 0.19 8.61
C LYS A 46 6.25 0.33 9.71
N PRO A 47 5.54 -0.75 10.08
CA PRO A 47 4.50 -0.77 11.12
C PRO A 47 4.84 -0.04 12.43
N SER A 48 6.10 -0.01 12.87
CA SER A 48 6.55 0.77 14.02
C SER A 48 6.52 2.28 13.81
N GLN A 49 6.82 2.76 12.60
CA GLN A 49 6.66 4.17 12.24
C GLN A 49 5.18 4.54 12.14
N LEU A 50 4.35 3.62 11.61
CA LEU A 50 2.91 3.77 11.58
C LEU A 50 2.36 3.95 13.00
N LEU A 51 2.67 3.03 13.92
CA LEU A 51 2.29 3.13 15.33
C LEU A 51 2.77 4.45 15.97
N ARG A 52 4.02 4.85 15.73
CA ARG A 52 4.58 6.09 16.31
C ARG A 52 3.87 7.33 15.80
N LYS A 53 3.53 7.39 14.50
CA LYS A 53 2.72 8.48 13.91
C LYS A 53 1.31 8.48 14.47
N MET A 54 0.67 7.32 14.60
CA MET A 54 -0.66 7.21 15.21
C MET A 54 -0.65 7.63 16.68
N ARG A 55 0.40 7.31 17.45
CA ARG A 55 0.58 7.77 18.85
C ARG A 55 0.76 9.29 18.94
N ASP A 56 1.59 9.88 18.10
CA ASP A 56 1.81 11.34 18.03
C ASP A 56 0.55 12.09 17.61
N LEU A 57 -0.13 11.61 16.56
CA LEU A 57 -1.41 12.14 16.08
C LEU A 57 -2.58 11.84 17.02
N SER A 58 -2.51 10.85 17.91
CA SER A 58 -3.61 10.53 18.82
C SER A 58 -3.45 11.17 20.21
N GLY A 59 -2.21 11.42 20.66
CA GLY A 59 -1.94 12.03 21.97
C GLY A 59 -2.67 11.32 23.11
N LYS A 60 -3.49 12.06 23.87
CA LYS A 60 -4.36 11.51 24.95
C LYS A 60 -5.80 11.22 24.51
N LEU A 61 -6.11 11.27 23.21
CA LEU A 61 -7.49 11.22 22.71
C LEU A 61 -8.04 9.78 22.57
N LEU A 62 -7.17 8.81 22.30
CA LEU A 62 -7.52 7.39 22.23
C LEU A 62 -6.78 6.60 23.29
N SER A 63 -7.47 5.62 23.89
CA SER A 63 -6.86 4.61 24.75
C SER A 63 -5.94 3.70 23.94
N ASP A 64 -4.90 3.15 24.57
CA ASP A 64 -3.93 2.22 23.96
C ASP A 64 -4.60 1.03 23.25
N GLU A 65 -5.70 0.49 23.79
CA GLU A 65 -6.49 -0.58 23.13
C GLU A 65 -7.18 -0.12 21.83
N ALA A 66 -7.72 1.11 21.80
CA ALA A 66 -8.31 1.67 20.58
C ALA A 66 -7.23 2.00 19.53
N LEU A 67 -6.07 2.50 19.99
CA LEU A 67 -4.89 2.71 19.15
C LEU A 67 -4.37 1.40 18.57
N LYS A 68 -4.29 0.34 19.38
CA LYS A 68 -3.91 -1.03 18.97
C LYS A 68 -4.88 -1.59 17.95
N ALA A 69 -6.18 -1.57 18.21
CA ALA A 69 -7.20 -2.06 17.27
C ALA A 69 -7.14 -1.31 15.93
N MET A 70 -7.01 0.02 15.97
CA MET A 70 -6.89 0.83 14.75
C MET A 70 -5.59 0.57 13.99
N TRP A 71 -4.48 0.36 14.69
CA TRP A 71 -3.19 0.00 14.07
C TRP A 71 -3.24 -1.39 13.43
N LEU A 72 -3.88 -2.37 14.09
CA LEU A 72 -4.13 -3.72 13.56
C LEU A 72 -4.94 -3.67 12.25
N ASN A 73 -6.01 -2.88 12.19
CA ASN A 73 -6.85 -2.74 10.98
C ASN A 73 -6.12 -2.12 9.77
N GLN A 74 -4.93 -1.56 9.97
CA GLN A 74 -4.11 -0.90 8.94
C GLN A 74 -2.93 -1.77 8.49
N LEU A 75 -2.80 -2.98 9.02
CA LEU A 75 -1.81 -3.97 8.60
C LEU A 75 -2.42 -4.96 7.59
N PRO A 76 -1.62 -5.50 6.65
CA PRO A 76 -2.06 -6.59 5.79
C PRO A 76 -2.59 -7.78 6.60
N THR A 77 -3.63 -8.45 6.10
CA THR A 77 -4.35 -9.54 6.77
C THR A 77 -3.43 -10.64 7.33
N GLN A 78 -2.35 -10.94 6.62
CA GLN A 78 -1.32 -11.92 6.98
C GLN A 78 -0.61 -11.54 8.29
N ILE A 79 -0.27 -10.26 8.45
CA ILE A 79 0.43 -9.72 9.60
C ILE A 79 -0.55 -9.49 10.76
N HIS A 80 -1.73 -8.97 10.44
CA HIS A 80 -2.85 -8.80 11.37
C HIS A 80 -3.19 -10.11 12.11
N ALA A 81 -3.30 -11.24 11.40
CA ALA A 81 -3.67 -12.52 11.99
C ALA A 81 -2.68 -13.01 13.06
N VAL A 82 -1.37 -12.93 12.80
CA VAL A 82 -0.33 -13.37 13.76
C VAL A 82 -0.28 -12.45 14.98
N ILE A 83 -0.37 -11.14 14.76
CA ILE A 83 -0.31 -10.13 15.83
C ILE A 83 -1.57 -10.20 16.71
N SER A 84 -2.74 -10.46 16.12
CA SER A 84 -4.00 -10.59 16.86
C SER A 84 -4.01 -11.78 17.82
N VAL A 85 -3.20 -12.82 17.58
CA VAL A 85 -3.03 -13.95 18.52
C VAL A 85 -2.10 -13.57 19.68
N ASN A 86 -1.14 -12.67 19.47
CA ASN A 86 -0.19 -12.22 20.48
C ASN A 86 -0.77 -11.10 21.37
N THR A 87 -1.75 -11.43 22.21
CA THR A 87 -2.44 -10.45 23.07
C THR A 87 -1.61 -9.96 24.25
N GLY A 88 -0.65 -10.76 24.75
CA GLY A 88 0.13 -10.48 25.97
C GLY A 88 1.40 -9.64 25.81
N SER A 89 1.79 -9.29 24.59
CA SER A 89 2.99 -8.46 24.33
C SER A 89 2.68 -6.96 24.31
N SER A 90 3.67 -6.13 24.64
CA SER A 90 3.54 -4.67 24.54
C SER A 90 3.36 -4.21 23.09
N LEU A 91 2.65 -3.10 22.89
CA LEU A 91 2.31 -2.59 21.55
C LEU A 91 3.56 -2.23 20.71
N GLU A 92 4.64 -1.79 21.36
CA GLU A 92 5.93 -1.55 20.68
C GLU A 92 6.64 -2.85 20.27
N MET A 93 6.50 -3.94 21.05
CA MET A 93 7.04 -5.26 20.69
C MET A 93 6.23 -5.91 19.56
N LEU A 94 4.90 -5.74 19.57
CA LEU A 94 4.03 -6.13 18.45
C LEU A 94 4.43 -5.38 17.18
N ALA A 95 4.75 -4.09 17.27
CA ALA A 95 5.19 -3.32 16.11
C ALA A 95 6.59 -3.72 15.60
N ALA A 96 7.53 -4.07 16.49
CA ALA A 96 8.82 -4.63 16.09
C ALA A 96 8.69 -6.03 15.44
N MET A 97 7.72 -6.84 15.88
CA MET A 97 7.36 -8.10 15.22
C MET A 97 6.73 -7.85 13.85
N ALA A 98 5.80 -6.89 13.76
CA ALA A 98 5.18 -6.46 12.50
C ALA A 98 6.19 -5.96 11.47
N ASP A 99 7.20 -5.19 11.90
CA ASP A 99 8.29 -4.71 11.05
C ASP A 99 9.07 -5.88 10.43
N LYS A 100 9.45 -6.88 11.24
CA LYS A 100 10.13 -8.09 10.75
C LYS A 100 9.24 -8.91 9.82
N MET A 101 7.95 -8.99 10.13
CA MET A 101 6.98 -9.65 9.26
C MET A 101 6.86 -8.91 7.92
N MET A 102 6.72 -7.58 7.91
CA MET A 102 6.72 -6.79 6.67
C MET A 102 8.01 -6.99 5.87
N GLU A 103 9.17 -7.16 6.50
CA GLU A 103 10.44 -7.44 5.79
C GLU A 103 10.48 -8.84 5.13
N HIS A 104 9.63 -9.77 5.55
CA HIS A 104 9.47 -11.11 4.96
C HIS A 104 8.19 -11.28 4.11
N PHE A 105 7.21 -10.38 4.25
CA PHE A 105 5.91 -10.37 3.55
C PHE A 105 5.81 -9.27 2.47
N GLU A 106 6.65 -8.24 2.52
CA GLU A 106 7.18 -7.64 1.30
C GLU A 106 7.59 -8.82 0.42
N PRO A 107 7.08 -8.92 -0.83
CA PRO A 107 7.64 -9.90 -1.73
C PRO A 107 9.13 -9.55 -1.82
N THR A 108 10.00 -10.51 -1.47
CA THR A 108 11.41 -10.43 -1.84
C THR A 108 11.41 -9.96 -3.28
N SER A 109 11.94 -8.76 -3.53
CA SER A 109 12.06 -8.26 -4.89
C SER A 109 13.16 -9.11 -5.53
N ILE A 110 12.75 -10.27 -6.06
CA ILE A 110 13.56 -11.18 -6.86
C ILE A 110 13.77 -10.46 -8.19
N SER A 111 14.62 -9.44 -8.14
CA SER A 111 15.16 -8.76 -9.30
C SER A 111 16.55 -9.34 -9.51
N SER A 112 16.72 -10.07 -10.62
CA SER A 112 17.80 -11.05 -10.88
C SER A 112 17.68 -12.31 -9.99
N VAL A 113 17.12 -13.46 -10.42
CA VAL A 113 16.98 -14.13 -11.72
C VAL A 113 15.75 -15.08 -11.60
N SER A 114 14.85 -15.35 -12.57
CA SER A 114 14.66 -15.02 -14.00
C SER A 114 13.16 -14.72 -14.23
N THR A 115 12.72 -13.86 -15.15
CA THR A 115 12.41 -14.13 -16.57
C THR A 115 11.83 -15.50 -16.99
N THR A 116 11.71 -16.55 -16.17
CA THR A 116 11.44 -17.91 -16.69
C THR A 116 10.06 -18.11 -17.30
N THR A 117 8.97 -17.59 -16.74
CA THR A 117 7.63 -17.80 -17.34
C THR A 117 7.49 -17.09 -18.68
N THR A 118 8.00 -15.87 -18.81
CA THR A 118 7.95 -15.11 -20.06
C THR A 118 9.01 -15.58 -21.05
N ALA A 119 10.25 -15.85 -20.63
CA ALA A 119 11.31 -16.32 -21.52
C ALA A 119 11.07 -17.76 -22.03
N CYS A 120 10.39 -18.64 -21.28
CA CYS A 120 9.88 -19.88 -21.85
C CYS A 120 8.88 -19.60 -22.98
N GLN A 121 7.96 -18.64 -22.79
CA GLN A 121 6.96 -18.31 -23.81
C GLN A 121 7.56 -17.56 -25.02
N GLU A 122 8.52 -16.66 -24.80
CA GLU A 122 9.26 -15.94 -25.84
C GLU A 122 10.21 -16.88 -26.59
N SER A 123 10.94 -17.78 -25.92
CA SER A 123 11.79 -18.78 -26.61
C SER A 123 10.96 -19.78 -27.41
N LEU A 124 9.79 -20.19 -26.91
CA LEU A 124 8.83 -20.98 -27.68
C LEU A 124 8.31 -20.20 -28.91
N GLN A 125 7.96 -18.92 -28.76
CA GLN A 125 7.54 -18.07 -29.89
C GLN A 125 8.66 -17.86 -30.91
N ILE A 126 9.90 -17.59 -30.46
CA ILE A 126 11.09 -17.43 -31.31
C ILE A 126 11.38 -18.75 -32.07
N ALA A 127 11.29 -19.90 -31.41
CA ALA A 127 11.49 -21.22 -32.04
C ALA A 127 10.38 -21.57 -33.05
N VAL A 128 9.13 -21.16 -32.80
CA VAL A 128 8.04 -21.32 -33.78
C VAL A 128 8.26 -20.39 -34.99
N LEU A 129 8.60 -19.13 -34.76
CA LEU A 129 8.85 -18.15 -35.81
C LEU A 129 10.07 -18.51 -36.67
N SER A 130 11.17 -19.00 -36.08
CA SER A 130 12.36 -19.42 -36.83
C SER A 130 12.06 -20.63 -37.72
N LYS A 131 11.33 -21.63 -37.22
CA LYS A 131 10.88 -22.78 -38.01
C LYS A 131 9.92 -22.37 -39.15
N GLN A 132 9.09 -21.34 -38.93
CA GLN A 132 8.17 -20.82 -39.94
C GLN A 132 8.92 -20.03 -41.03
N LEU A 133 9.97 -19.28 -40.68
CA LEU A 133 10.88 -18.63 -41.62
C LEU A 133 11.65 -19.66 -42.47
N GLU A 134 12.15 -20.74 -41.86
CA GLU A 134 12.84 -21.82 -42.57
C GLU A 134 11.90 -22.49 -43.60
N LYS A 135 10.65 -22.82 -43.21
CA LYS A 135 9.64 -23.34 -44.14
C LYS A 135 9.41 -22.39 -45.33
N MET A 136 9.19 -21.10 -45.06
CA MET A 136 8.98 -20.12 -46.14
C MET A 136 10.21 -19.97 -47.04
N SER A 137 11.42 -20.04 -46.49
CA SER A 137 12.67 -19.99 -47.26
C SER A 137 12.79 -21.18 -48.24
N LEU A 138 12.44 -22.39 -47.78
CA LEU A 138 12.38 -23.59 -48.63
C LEU A 138 11.33 -23.47 -49.74
N GLU A 139 10.12 -23.02 -49.40
CA GLU A 139 9.01 -22.81 -50.34
C GLU A 139 9.38 -21.77 -51.43
N ILE A 140 10.10 -20.70 -51.07
CA ILE A 140 10.65 -19.71 -52.00
C ILE A 140 11.80 -20.26 -52.85
N ALA A 141 12.61 -21.18 -52.33
CA ALA A 141 13.66 -21.85 -53.11
C ALA A 141 13.07 -22.83 -54.14
N GLU A 142 12.03 -23.57 -53.77
CA GLU A 142 11.35 -24.52 -54.64
C GLU A 142 10.56 -23.81 -55.76
N LEU A 143 9.78 -22.77 -55.44
CA LEU A 143 9.07 -21.95 -56.44
C LEU A 143 10.02 -21.30 -57.45
N ARG A 144 11.18 -20.80 -56.98
CA ARG A 144 12.22 -20.22 -57.83
C ARG A 144 12.86 -21.27 -58.74
N THR A 145 13.13 -22.47 -58.22
CA THR A 145 13.66 -23.60 -59.01
C THR A 145 12.68 -24.01 -60.11
N ASN A 146 11.38 -24.08 -59.80
CA ASN A 146 10.34 -24.39 -60.77
C ASN A 146 10.18 -23.30 -61.85
N GLN A 147 10.33 -22.01 -61.51
CA GLN A 147 10.36 -20.95 -62.54
C GLN A 147 11.61 -21.03 -63.42
N GLN A 148 12.76 -21.40 -62.85
CA GLN A 148 14.01 -21.55 -63.60
C GLN A 148 13.97 -22.75 -64.56
N ASN A 149 13.28 -23.83 -64.18
CA ASN A 149 13.10 -25.04 -64.98
C ASN A 149 11.94 -24.94 -66.01
N ALA A 150 11.11 -23.90 -65.93
CA ALA A 150 10.05 -23.60 -66.89
C ALA A 150 10.49 -22.59 -67.99
N GLY A 151 11.73 -22.09 -67.92
CA GLY A 151 12.31 -21.12 -68.85
C GLY A 151 13.41 -21.67 -69.77
N ASN A 152 13.51 -23.00 -69.91
CA ASN A 152 14.51 -23.72 -70.70
C ASN A 152 13.90 -24.93 -71.40
#